data_AF-A0A3D4R6U1-F1
#
_entry.id   AF-A0A3D4R6U1-F1
#
_cell.length_a   1.000
_cell.length_b   1.000
_cell.length_c   1.000
_cell.angle_alpha   90.00
_cell.angle_beta   90.00
_cell.angle_gamma   90.00
#
_symmetry.space_group_name_H-M   'P 1'
#
loop_
_entity.id
_entity.type
_entity.pdbx_description
1 polymer ?
#
loop_
_entity_poly.entity_id
_entity_poly.type
_entity_poly.pdbx_seq_one_letter_code
_entity_poly.pdbx_strand_id
1 'polypeptide(L)'
;VSDENDVISVIKSGNAFRIPEEIKNKYDWNLFQQLLAQTEALITTKSYIDLYNRKNTQIQDILTQFEEKGEFSELGKWRISKGLKRSPDLIILTRSFDFTIPDVLSKTGRQILILTGEKQQRSASARKMSLANIKLLSAGKNGVEGRILFEILNRLKYKVVKMTSGPAIFNIMLKTDILDRIYHTVVKRRIPEENYAEVLTILENNKVENLNNFTLIDKFRQEKVQMADGKICAQEFLIYDNIRLINNLSYKK
;
A
#
# COMPACT_ATOMS: atom_id res chain seq x y z
N VAL A 1 -0.30 -9.50 0.08
CA VAL A 1 -0.03 -10.94 0.24
C VAL A 1 -0.23 -11.32 1.69
N SER A 2 -0.82 -12.49 1.96
CA SER A 2 -0.95 -13.09 3.28
C SER A 2 -0.71 -14.59 3.22
N ASP A 3 -0.66 -15.23 4.38
CA ASP A 3 -0.84 -16.67 4.54
C ASP A 3 -2.35 -17.04 4.56
N GLU A 4 -2.68 -18.31 4.85
CA GLU A 4 -4.07 -18.80 4.92
C GLU A 4 -4.89 -18.27 6.12
N ASN A 5 -4.22 -17.71 7.12
CA ASN A 5 -4.81 -17.08 8.30
C ASN A 5 -4.86 -15.54 8.18
N ASP A 6 -4.65 -15.01 6.97
CA ASP A 6 -4.57 -13.58 6.68
C ASP A 6 -3.42 -12.84 7.38
N VAL A 7 -2.39 -13.55 7.88
CA VAL A 7 -1.19 -12.93 8.43
C VAL A 7 -0.37 -12.30 7.30
N ILE A 8 -0.07 -11.01 7.44
CA ILE A 8 0.64 -10.19 6.44
C ILE A 8 2.00 -9.70 6.91
N SER A 9 2.20 -9.62 8.23
CA SER A 9 3.41 -9.07 8.80
C SER A 9 3.72 -9.65 10.15
N VAL A 10 5.01 -9.75 10.46
CA VAL A 10 5.51 -10.33 11.72
C VAL A 10 6.61 -9.48 12.32
N ILE A 11 6.80 -9.63 13.64
CA ILE A 11 7.95 -9.13 14.38
C ILE A 11 8.74 -10.35 14.88
N LYS A 12 9.96 -10.56 14.35
CA LYS A 12 10.87 -11.63 14.81
C LYS A 12 11.75 -11.19 15.97
N SER A 13 12.36 -10.01 15.84
CA SER A 13 13.15 -9.36 16.89
C SER A 13 13.16 -7.84 16.63
N GLY A 14 13.13 -7.04 17.70
CA GLY A 14 12.95 -5.58 17.63
C GLY A 14 11.48 -5.15 17.54
N ASN A 15 11.24 -3.93 17.05
CA ASN A 15 9.91 -3.28 17.13
C ASN A 15 9.33 -2.91 15.75
N ALA A 16 9.64 -3.69 14.71
CA ALA A 16 9.25 -3.35 13.34
C ALA A 16 8.63 -4.53 12.60
N PHE A 17 7.40 -4.32 12.15
CA PHE A 17 6.68 -5.21 11.25
C PHE A 17 7.39 -5.34 9.89
N ARG A 18 7.56 -6.57 9.43
CA ARG A 18 8.08 -6.91 8.10
C ARG A 18 7.28 -8.03 7.45
N ILE A 19 7.38 -8.15 6.13
CA ILE A 19 6.79 -9.25 5.39
C ILE A 19 7.55 -10.56 5.75
N PRO A 20 6.86 -11.62 6.18
CA PRO A 20 7.45 -12.92 6.53
C PRO A 20 8.10 -13.59 5.32
N GLU A 21 9.17 -14.35 5.54
CA GLU A 21 9.87 -15.07 4.47
C GLU A 21 9.01 -16.20 3.88
N GLU A 22 8.07 -16.72 4.68
CA GLU A 22 7.13 -17.78 4.35
C GLU A 22 6.13 -17.40 3.26
N ILE A 23 5.87 -16.09 3.08
CA ILE A 23 4.92 -15.58 2.08
C ILE A 23 5.57 -14.68 1.03
N LYS A 24 6.82 -14.25 1.28
CA LYS A 24 7.58 -13.40 0.36
C LYS A 24 8.05 -14.22 -0.83
N ASN A 25 7.67 -13.79 -2.04
CA ASN A 25 8.15 -14.39 -3.28
C ASN A 25 8.22 -13.37 -4.43
N LYS A 26 8.97 -13.69 -5.48
CA LYS A 26 9.21 -12.79 -6.62
C LYS A 26 7.97 -12.55 -7.48
N TYR A 27 7.04 -13.51 -7.56
CA TYR A 27 5.88 -13.39 -8.45
C TYR A 27 4.85 -12.42 -7.89
N ASP A 28 4.56 -12.51 -6.58
CA ASP A 28 3.75 -11.51 -5.90
C ASP A 28 4.38 -10.12 -5.98
N TRP A 29 5.70 -10.02 -5.79
CA TRP A 29 6.41 -8.75 -5.90
C TRP A 29 6.30 -8.14 -7.31
N ASN A 30 6.47 -8.95 -8.36
CA ASN A 30 6.30 -8.50 -9.73
C ASN A 30 4.86 -8.05 -10.02
N LEU A 31 3.86 -8.81 -9.57
CA LEU A 31 2.46 -8.42 -9.74
C LEU A 31 2.15 -7.11 -8.99
N PHE A 32 2.64 -6.99 -7.76
CA PHE A 32 2.50 -5.77 -6.97
C PHE A 32 3.03 -4.54 -7.73
N GLN A 33 4.19 -4.67 -8.37
CA GLN A 33 4.80 -3.60 -9.15
C GLN A 33 4.03 -3.29 -10.43
N GLN A 34 3.52 -4.31 -11.13
CA GLN A 34 2.66 -4.10 -12.30
C GLN A 34 1.35 -3.37 -11.94
N LEU A 35 0.75 -3.68 -10.78
CA LEU A 35 -0.41 -2.96 -10.27
C LEU A 35 -0.06 -1.52 -9.86
N LEU A 36 1.10 -1.32 -9.22
CA LEU A 36 1.57 0.01 -8.84
C LEU A 36 1.92 0.87 -10.06
N ALA A 37 2.44 0.26 -11.14
CA ALA A 37 2.79 0.96 -12.36
C ALA A 37 1.57 1.60 -13.03
N GLN A 38 0.35 1.16 -12.75
CA GLN A 38 -0.88 1.68 -13.33
C GLN A 38 -1.48 2.85 -12.54
N THR A 39 -0.89 3.25 -11.40
CA THR A 39 -1.53 4.24 -10.52
C THR A 39 -0.97 5.64 -10.70
N GLU A 40 -1.81 6.64 -10.45
CA GLU A 40 -1.39 8.04 -10.44
C GLU A 40 -0.81 8.43 -9.08
N ALA A 41 -1.34 7.83 -8.01
CA ALA A 41 -0.84 8.03 -6.65
C ALA A 41 -0.74 6.72 -5.85
N LEU A 42 0.16 6.74 -4.87
CA LEU A 42 0.42 5.66 -3.92
C LEU A 42 0.18 6.18 -2.49
N ILE A 43 -0.76 5.55 -1.77
CA ILE A 43 -0.97 5.78 -0.34
C ILE A 43 -0.10 4.83 0.48
N THR A 44 0.73 5.40 1.36
CA THR A 44 1.54 4.67 2.34
C THR A 44 1.46 5.38 3.71
N THR A 45 2.20 4.89 4.70
CA THR A 45 2.27 5.48 6.04
C THR A 45 3.68 5.93 6.39
N LYS A 46 3.79 6.77 7.43
CA LYS A 46 5.07 7.11 8.07
C LYS A 46 5.93 5.88 8.35
N SER A 47 5.34 4.80 8.86
CA SER A 47 6.09 3.59 9.24
C SER A 47 6.90 3.01 8.10
N TYR A 48 6.37 3.03 6.87
CA TYR A 48 7.13 2.60 5.70
C TYR A 48 8.31 3.55 5.41
N ILE A 49 8.10 4.86 5.52
CA ILE A 49 9.14 5.87 5.29
C ILE A 49 10.28 5.73 6.31
N ASP A 50 9.95 5.50 7.59
CA ASP A 50 10.92 5.26 8.65
C ASP A 50 11.76 4.00 8.35
N LEU A 51 11.13 2.92 7.87
CA LEU A 51 11.83 1.70 7.45
C LEU A 51 12.76 1.94 6.25
N TYR A 52 12.31 2.71 5.26
CA TYR A 52 13.11 3.06 4.09
C TYR A 52 14.35 3.89 4.48
N ASN A 53 14.19 4.89 5.35
CA ASN A 53 15.28 5.76 5.82
C ASN A 53 16.36 5.01 6.59
N ARG A 54 15.99 3.94 7.31
CA ARG A 54 16.96 3.08 8.02
C ARG A 54 17.87 2.28 7.07
N LYS A 55 17.68 2.39 5.75
CA LYS A 55 18.40 1.64 4.70
C LYS A 55 18.43 0.14 4.98
N ASN A 56 17.35 -0.38 5.56
CA ASN A 56 17.26 -1.79 5.86
C ASN A 56 17.11 -2.56 4.54
N THR A 57 18.08 -3.40 4.20
CA THR A 57 18.07 -4.24 2.98
C THR A 57 16.88 -5.19 2.91
N GLN A 58 16.10 -5.32 3.99
CA GLN A 58 14.92 -6.17 4.06
C GLN A 58 13.63 -5.50 3.54
N ILE A 59 13.62 -4.18 3.31
CA ILE A 59 12.44 -3.49 2.78
C ILE A 59 12.33 -3.66 1.27
N GLN A 60 11.12 -3.94 0.78
CA GLN A 60 10.81 -3.90 -0.64
C GLN A 60 10.64 -2.43 -1.08
N ASP A 61 11.39 -2.01 -2.10
CA ASP A 61 11.37 -0.63 -2.60
C ASP A 61 10.08 -0.34 -3.39
N ILE A 62 9.25 0.55 -2.85
CA ILE A 62 8.04 1.07 -3.51
C ILE A 62 8.14 2.57 -3.81
N LEU A 63 9.30 3.18 -3.55
CA LEU A 63 9.50 4.62 -3.72
C LEU A 63 10.33 4.98 -4.94
N THR A 64 11.35 4.19 -5.27
CA THR A 64 12.35 4.50 -6.30
C THR A 64 12.52 3.42 -7.37
N GLN A 65 11.73 2.37 -7.29
CA GLN A 65 11.84 1.19 -8.13
C GLN A 65 11.55 1.44 -9.62
N PHE A 66 10.82 2.50 -9.95
CA PHE A 66 10.56 2.91 -11.33
C PHE A 66 11.58 3.92 -11.88
N GLU A 67 12.48 4.45 -11.05
CA GLU A 67 13.52 5.37 -11.50
C GLU A 67 14.51 4.67 -12.46
N GLU A 68 15.36 5.43 -13.17
CA GLU A 68 16.23 4.86 -14.23
C GLU A 68 17.13 3.71 -13.74
N LYS A 69 17.58 3.80 -12.49
CA LYS A 69 18.42 2.79 -11.82
C LYS A 69 17.61 1.83 -10.93
N GLY A 70 16.29 1.92 -10.95
CA GLY A 70 15.41 1.04 -10.17
C GLY A 70 15.24 -0.34 -10.82
N GLU A 71 14.96 -1.34 -10.00
CA GLU A 71 14.72 -2.74 -10.42
C GLU A 71 13.62 -2.86 -11.50
N PHE A 72 12.63 -1.98 -11.46
CA PHE A 72 11.48 -1.95 -12.35
C PHE A 72 11.50 -0.72 -13.27
N SER A 73 12.68 -0.26 -13.68
CA SER A 73 12.85 0.92 -14.55
C SER A 73 12.09 0.83 -15.88
N GLU A 74 11.87 -0.38 -16.42
CA GLU A 74 11.05 -0.63 -17.61
C GLU A 74 9.56 -0.31 -17.37
N LEU A 75 9.03 -0.57 -16.17
CA LEU A 75 7.68 -0.11 -15.81
C LEU A 75 7.62 1.42 -15.72
N GLY A 76 8.71 2.07 -15.29
CA GLY A 76 8.86 3.52 -15.36
C GLY A 76 8.81 4.07 -16.80
N LYS A 77 9.49 3.40 -17.75
CA LYS A 77 9.40 3.75 -19.19
C LYS A 77 7.99 3.54 -19.74
N TRP A 78 7.36 2.42 -19.39
CA TRP A 78 5.98 2.14 -19.77
C TRP A 78 5.03 3.23 -19.25
N ARG A 79 5.17 3.67 -17.99
CA ARG A 79 4.37 4.76 -17.42
C ARG A 79 4.46 6.04 -18.25
N ILE A 80 5.68 6.45 -18.59
CA ILE A 80 5.92 7.65 -19.43
C ILE A 80 5.23 7.48 -20.80
N SER A 81 5.34 6.30 -21.41
CA SER A 81 4.66 6.02 -22.69
C SER A 81 3.13 6.09 -22.63
N LYS A 82 2.55 5.99 -21.42
CA LYS A 82 1.11 6.14 -21.15
C LYS A 82 0.72 7.55 -20.69
N GLY A 83 1.64 8.51 -20.74
CA GLY A 83 1.39 9.88 -20.29
C GLY A 83 1.37 10.04 -18.76
N LEU A 84 1.83 9.05 -18.01
CA LEU A 84 1.97 9.12 -16.55
C LEU A 84 3.37 9.61 -16.17
N LYS A 85 3.49 10.18 -14.96
CA LYS A 85 4.79 10.44 -14.33
C LYS A 85 5.56 9.12 -14.14
N ARG A 86 6.89 9.17 -14.27
CA ARG A 86 7.77 8.01 -14.11
C ARG A 86 7.49 7.23 -12.82
N SER A 87 7.35 7.94 -11.70
CA SER A 87 6.87 7.41 -10.43
C SER A 87 5.51 8.01 -10.06
N PRO A 88 4.63 7.26 -9.38
CA PRO A 88 3.36 7.81 -8.90
C PRO A 88 3.61 8.90 -7.86
N ASP A 89 2.65 9.83 -7.74
CA ASP A 89 2.62 10.78 -6.64
C ASP A 89 2.49 10.02 -5.31
N LEU A 90 3.11 10.54 -4.25
CA LEU A 90 3.18 9.84 -2.97
C LEU A 90 2.26 10.50 -1.95
N ILE A 91 1.38 9.72 -1.33
CA ILE A 91 0.49 10.17 -0.27
C ILE A 91 0.89 9.45 1.02
N ILE A 92 1.36 10.22 2.00
CA ILE A 92 1.82 9.72 3.29
C ILE A 92 0.78 10.04 4.34
N LEU A 93 0.17 8.99 4.90
CA LEU A 93 -0.72 9.12 6.05
C LEU A 93 0.10 9.07 7.33
N THR A 94 -0.09 10.06 8.21
CA THR A 94 0.65 10.13 9.47
C THR A 94 -0.15 10.79 10.60
N ARG A 95 0.24 10.48 11.83
CA ARG A 95 -0.17 11.18 13.06
C ARG A 95 1.00 11.90 13.74
N SER A 96 2.20 11.81 13.18
CA SER A 96 3.43 12.41 13.73
C SER A 96 4.34 12.89 12.61
N PHE A 97 5.05 13.98 12.86
CA PHE A 97 6.04 14.57 11.95
C PHE A 97 7.48 14.26 12.38
N ASP A 98 7.65 13.25 13.24
CA ASP A 98 8.96 12.76 13.67
C ASP A 98 9.54 11.76 12.64
N PHE A 99 9.78 12.25 11.42
CA PHE A 99 10.43 11.53 10.33
C PHE A 99 10.97 12.49 9.27
N THR A 100 11.85 11.98 8.42
CA THR A 100 12.38 12.71 7.28
C THR A 100 11.85 12.12 5.98
N ILE A 101 11.62 12.97 4.98
CA ILE A 101 11.34 12.51 3.62
C ILE A 101 12.69 12.16 2.98
N PRO A 102 12.87 10.97 2.38
CA PRO A 102 14.13 10.61 1.76
C PRO A 102 14.48 11.59 0.64
N ASP A 103 15.72 12.10 0.63
CA ASP A 103 16.16 13.13 -0.33
C ASP A 103 15.96 12.71 -1.79
N VAL A 104 16.07 11.41 -2.07
CA VAL A 104 15.84 10.88 -3.42
C VAL A 104 14.44 11.23 -3.93
N LEU A 105 13.43 11.35 -3.06
CA LEU A 105 12.07 11.67 -3.48
C LEU A 105 11.95 13.10 -4.01
N SER A 106 12.78 14.03 -3.51
CA SER A 106 12.81 15.43 -3.97
C SER A 106 13.20 15.55 -5.46
N LYS A 107 13.89 14.54 -6.00
CA LYS A 107 14.42 14.54 -7.37
C LYS A 107 13.51 13.86 -8.40
N THR A 108 12.45 13.19 -7.96
CA THR A 108 11.60 12.33 -8.82
C THR A 108 10.50 13.07 -9.59
N GLY A 109 10.40 14.40 -9.47
CA GLY A 109 9.34 15.21 -10.11
C GLY A 109 7.91 14.94 -9.60
N ARG A 110 7.73 13.98 -8.70
CA ARG A 110 6.45 13.64 -8.10
C ARG A 110 6.04 14.64 -7.02
N GLN A 111 4.74 14.77 -6.83
CA GLN A 111 4.15 15.46 -5.69
C GLN A 111 4.15 14.52 -4.49
N ILE A 112 4.42 15.07 -3.32
CA ILE A 112 4.32 14.38 -2.03
C ILE A 112 3.20 15.07 -1.24
N LEU A 113 2.16 14.33 -0.91
CA LEU A 113 1.05 14.80 -0.08
C LEU A 113 1.17 14.15 1.29
N ILE A 114 1.17 14.97 2.34
CA ILE A 114 1.20 14.48 3.72
C ILE A 114 -0.15 14.78 4.35
N LEU A 115 -0.89 13.72 4.66
CA LEU A 115 -2.24 13.78 5.20
C LEU A 115 -2.23 13.38 6.66
N THR A 116 -2.81 14.23 7.50
CA THR A 116 -2.78 14.10 8.96
C THR A 116 -4.02 14.74 9.59
N GLY A 117 -4.19 14.59 10.90
CA GLY A 117 -5.16 15.37 11.67
C GLY A 117 -4.85 16.87 11.70
N GLU A 118 -5.89 17.69 11.82
CA GLU A 118 -5.86 19.16 11.80
C GLU A 118 -4.86 19.74 12.81
N LYS A 119 -4.88 19.24 14.05
CA LYS A 119 -3.97 19.69 15.11
C LYS A 119 -2.51 19.44 14.71
N GLN A 120 -2.21 18.25 14.19
CA GLN A 120 -0.86 17.87 13.77
C GLN A 120 -0.39 18.65 12.54
N GLN A 121 -1.29 18.92 11.59
CA GLN A 121 -0.99 19.72 10.39
C GLN A 121 -0.47 21.11 10.75
N ARG A 122 -1.00 21.72 11.82
CA ARG A 122 -0.61 23.07 12.28
C ARG A 122 0.62 23.09 13.18
N SER A 123 1.18 21.94 13.53
CA SER A 123 2.31 21.82 14.46
C SER A 123 3.59 22.46 13.91
N ALA A 124 4.50 22.85 14.81
CA ALA A 124 5.81 23.37 14.42
C ALA A 124 6.62 22.36 13.59
N SER A 125 6.54 21.07 13.94
CA SER A 125 7.20 19.99 13.19
C SER A 125 6.65 19.85 11.77
N ALA A 126 5.34 20.04 11.57
CA ALA A 126 4.74 20.04 10.24
C ALA A 126 5.27 21.18 9.36
N ARG A 127 5.44 22.39 9.91
CA ARG A 127 5.98 23.54 9.17
C ARG A 127 7.40 23.30 8.64
N LYS A 128 8.21 22.55 9.39
CA LYS A 128 9.58 22.18 8.98
C LYS A 128 9.62 21.24 7.77
N MET A 129 8.51 20.55 7.47
CA MET A 129 8.43 19.60 6.36
C MET A 129 7.98 20.23 5.03
N SER A 130 7.68 21.53 5.03
CA SER A 130 7.20 22.24 3.84
C SER A 130 8.35 22.49 2.86
N LEU A 131 8.36 21.75 1.76
CA LEU A 131 9.25 21.93 0.60
C LEU A 131 8.42 22.12 -0.67
N ALA A 132 9.04 22.58 -1.77
CA ALA A 132 8.35 22.91 -3.02
C ALA A 132 7.47 21.77 -3.58
N ASN A 133 7.87 20.51 -3.39
CA ASN A 133 7.13 19.33 -3.84
C ASN A 133 6.32 18.63 -2.73
N ILE A 134 6.28 19.18 -1.50
CA ILE A 134 5.56 18.60 -0.36
C ILE A 134 4.37 19.49 0.00
N LYS A 135 3.16 18.93 -0.04
CA LYS A 135 1.93 19.60 0.41
C LYS A 135 1.39 18.91 1.65
N LEU A 136 1.12 19.70 2.68
CA LEU A 136 0.54 19.23 3.93
C LEU A 136 -0.96 19.56 3.94
N LEU A 137 -1.81 18.54 4.05
CA LEU A 137 -3.26 18.72 4.10
C LEU A 137 -3.84 18.07 5.36
N SER A 138 -4.84 18.72 5.94
CA SER A 138 -5.67 18.11 6.97
C SER A 138 -6.63 17.13 6.33
N ALA A 139 -6.70 15.92 6.87
CA ALA A 139 -7.60 14.86 6.43
C ALA A 139 -8.55 14.39 7.54
N GLY A 140 -8.75 15.21 8.58
CA GLY A 140 -9.62 14.92 9.72
C GLY A 140 -9.21 15.67 10.98
N LYS A 141 -9.98 15.53 12.06
CA LYS A 141 -9.76 16.29 13.31
C LYS A 141 -8.58 15.73 14.12
N ASN A 142 -8.66 14.44 14.44
CA ASN A 142 -7.69 13.74 15.30
C ASN A 142 -6.77 12.77 14.53
N GLY A 143 -6.93 12.69 13.22
CA GLY A 143 -6.22 11.75 12.35
C GLY A 143 -6.80 11.81 10.95
N VAL A 144 -6.53 10.78 10.15
CA VAL A 144 -7.12 10.63 8.83
C VAL A 144 -8.51 10.02 8.95
N GLU A 145 -9.49 10.69 8.37
CA GLU A 145 -10.87 10.26 8.24
C GLU A 145 -11.13 9.91 6.77
N GLY A 146 -11.73 8.74 6.51
CA GLY A 146 -11.83 8.21 5.14
C GLY A 146 -12.64 9.11 4.21
N ARG A 147 -13.69 9.78 4.71
CA ARG A 147 -14.53 10.67 3.89
C ARG A 147 -13.75 11.87 3.39
N ILE A 148 -13.01 12.54 4.28
CA ILE A 148 -12.18 13.70 3.95
C ILE A 148 -11.02 13.27 3.04
N LEU A 149 -10.41 12.11 3.29
CA LEU A 149 -9.41 11.53 2.39
C LEU A 149 -9.98 11.40 0.96
N PHE A 150 -11.17 10.82 0.81
CA PHE A 150 -11.82 10.66 -0.49
C PHE A 150 -12.10 12.00 -1.18
N GLU A 151 -12.60 13.00 -0.44
CA GLU A 151 -12.84 14.35 -0.96
C GLU A 151 -11.54 15.02 -1.44
N ILE A 152 -10.44 14.84 -0.71
CA ILE A 152 -9.12 15.32 -1.12
C ILE A 152 -8.69 14.67 -2.43
N LEU A 153 -8.79 13.34 -2.54
CA LEU A 153 -8.40 12.61 -3.75
C LEU A 153 -9.22 13.06 -4.97
N ASN A 154 -10.53 13.22 -4.80
CA ASN A 154 -11.43 13.71 -5.85
C ASN A 154 -11.12 15.15 -6.27
N ARG A 155 -10.90 16.04 -5.30
CA ARG A 155 -10.54 17.45 -5.58
C ARG A 155 -9.21 17.55 -6.33
N LEU A 156 -8.26 16.68 -6.01
CA LEU A 156 -6.98 16.58 -6.70
C LEU A 156 -7.06 15.81 -8.03
N LYS A 157 -8.24 15.31 -8.39
CA LYS A 157 -8.55 14.62 -9.65
C LYS A 157 -7.73 13.34 -9.87
N TYR A 158 -7.28 12.68 -8.81
CA TYR A 158 -6.71 11.34 -8.93
C TYR A 158 -7.81 10.35 -9.32
N LYS A 159 -7.56 9.57 -10.37
CA LYS A 159 -8.46 8.55 -10.92
C LYS A 159 -8.10 7.16 -10.42
N VAL A 160 -6.80 6.86 -10.38
CA VAL A 160 -6.31 5.53 -9.95
C VAL A 160 -5.32 5.70 -8.80
N VAL A 161 -5.75 5.31 -7.61
CA VAL A 161 -4.96 5.39 -6.39
C VAL A 161 -4.80 3.99 -5.81
N LYS A 162 -3.56 3.57 -5.55
CA LYS A 162 -3.27 2.31 -4.86
C LYS A 162 -2.86 2.60 -3.44
N MET A 163 -3.34 1.78 -2.51
CA MET A 163 -2.95 1.82 -1.11
C MET A 163 -2.04 0.63 -0.79
N THR A 164 -0.95 0.90 -0.07
CA THR A 164 0.01 -0.11 0.41
C THR A 164 0.33 0.15 1.88
N SER A 165 -0.69 0.50 2.66
CA SER A 165 -0.63 0.75 4.09
C SER A 165 -1.14 -0.43 4.91
N GLY A 166 -0.93 -0.38 6.22
CA GLY A 166 -1.36 -1.42 7.14
C GLY A 166 -2.88 -1.48 7.41
N PRO A 167 -3.31 -2.46 8.23
CA PRO A 167 -4.72 -2.79 8.52
C PRO A 167 -5.55 -1.61 9.04
N ALA A 168 -4.96 -0.73 9.85
CA ALA A 168 -5.67 0.42 10.41
C ALA A 168 -6.24 1.35 9.33
N ILE A 169 -5.46 1.63 8.27
CA ILE A 169 -5.93 2.47 7.16
C ILE A 169 -6.91 1.69 6.29
N PHE A 170 -6.64 0.40 6.03
CA PHE A 170 -7.56 -0.46 5.29
C PHE A 170 -8.96 -0.48 5.94
N ASN A 171 -9.03 -0.62 7.26
CA ASN A 171 -10.27 -0.58 8.03
C ASN A 171 -10.99 0.78 7.93
N ILE A 172 -10.25 1.90 7.95
CA ILE A 172 -10.84 3.23 7.74
C ILE A 172 -11.50 3.32 6.36
N MET A 173 -10.82 2.83 5.32
CA MET A 173 -11.35 2.88 3.95
C MET A 173 -12.53 1.94 3.74
N LEU A 174 -12.50 0.74 4.35
CA LEU A 174 -13.64 -0.20 4.35
C LEU A 174 -14.87 0.41 5.02
N LYS A 175 -14.72 0.96 6.23
CA LYS A 175 -15.83 1.60 6.97
C LYS A 175 -16.43 2.82 6.25
N THR A 176 -15.63 3.47 5.41
CA THR A 176 -16.09 4.64 4.62
C THR A 176 -16.64 4.23 3.25
N ASP A 177 -16.56 2.95 2.87
CA ASP A 177 -16.98 2.44 1.56
C ASP A 177 -16.34 3.19 0.38
N ILE A 178 -15.02 3.44 0.46
CA ILE A 178 -14.27 4.15 -0.60
C ILE A 178 -13.35 3.25 -1.42
N LEU A 179 -13.22 1.98 -1.05
CA LEU A 179 -12.44 1.00 -1.78
C LEU A 179 -13.27 0.42 -2.92
N ASP A 180 -12.76 0.53 -4.15
CA ASP A 180 -13.39 -0.03 -5.34
C ASP A 180 -13.00 -1.48 -5.61
N ARG A 181 -11.74 -1.84 -5.33
CA ARG A 181 -11.17 -3.16 -5.65
C ARG A 181 -10.10 -3.57 -4.64
N ILE A 182 -10.07 -4.86 -4.29
CA ILE A 182 -9.05 -5.49 -3.45
C ILE A 182 -8.31 -6.54 -4.29
N TYR A 183 -6.99 -6.42 -4.35
CA TYR A 183 -6.10 -7.47 -4.86
C TYR A 183 -5.47 -8.20 -3.67
N HIS A 184 -5.71 -9.50 -3.57
CA HIS A 184 -5.29 -10.31 -2.42
C HIS A 184 -4.57 -11.57 -2.90
N THR A 185 -3.27 -11.62 -2.66
CA THR A 185 -2.48 -12.84 -2.82
C THR A 185 -2.53 -13.66 -1.53
N VAL A 186 -2.96 -14.91 -1.59
CA VAL A 186 -2.97 -15.87 -0.48
C VAL A 186 -1.98 -16.98 -0.77
N VAL A 187 -0.90 -17.05 0.00
CA VAL A 187 0.03 -18.19 -0.04
C VAL A 187 -0.60 -19.36 0.70
N LYS A 188 -0.68 -20.54 0.08
CA LYS A 188 -1.31 -21.76 0.61
C LYS A 188 -0.39 -22.44 1.62
N ARG A 189 -0.17 -21.75 2.72
CA ARG A 189 0.65 -22.12 3.86
C ARG A 189 0.21 -21.30 5.07
N ARG A 190 0.52 -21.78 6.26
CA ARG A 190 0.43 -21.03 7.51
C ARG A 190 1.80 -20.56 7.99
N ILE A 191 1.85 -19.35 8.50
CA ILE A 191 3.00 -18.83 9.24
C ILE A 191 2.99 -19.47 10.63
N PRO A 192 4.11 -20.05 11.09
CA PRO A 192 4.26 -20.54 12.46
C PRO A 192 4.37 -19.35 13.42
N GLU A 193 3.23 -18.88 13.93
CA GLU A 193 3.12 -17.68 14.77
C GLU A 193 4.00 -17.77 16.03
N GLU A 194 4.24 -18.98 16.54
CA GLU A 194 5.12 -19.26 17.68
C GLU A 194 6.58 -18.82 17.46
N ASN A 195 6.99 -18.60 16.22
CA ASN A 195 8.33 -18.11 15.88
C ASN A 195 8.45 -16.58 15.94
N TYR A 196 7.38 -15.88 16.29
CA TYR A 196 7.30 -14.41 16.25
C TYR A 196 6.77 -13.85 17.57
N ALA A 197 7.27 -12.66 17.91
CA ALA A 197 6.80 -11.93 19.08
C ALA A 197 5.39 -11.34 18.84
N GLU A 198 5.11 -10.95 17.60
CA GLU A 198 3.83 -10.38 17.20
C GLU A 198 3.55 -10.68 15.73
N VAL A 199 2.28 -10.92 15.42
CA VAL A 199 1.76 -11.11 14.06
C VAL A 199 0.67 -10.09 13.78
N LEU A 200 0.55 -9.69 12.52
CA LEU A 200 -0.45 -8.74 12.05
C LEU A 200 -1.22 -9.36 10.91
N THR A 201 -2.55 -9.35 11.01
CA THR A 201 -3.47 -9.82 9.98
C THR A 201 -4.03 -8.69 9.13
N ILE A 202 -4.59 -8.99 7.94
CA ILE A 202 -5.26 -7.99 7.08
C ILE A 202 -6.42 -7.31 7.81
N LEU A 203 -7.25 -8.11 8.47
CA LEU A 203 -8.42 -7.72 9.23
C LEU A 203 -8.34 -8.37 10.61
N GLU A 204 -8.70 -7.60 11.64
CA GLU A 204 -8.88 -8.15 12.98
C GLU A 204 -10.15 -8.99 13.00
N ASN A 205 -10.02 -10.29 13.32
CA ASN A 205 -11.14 -11.23 13.50
C ASN A 205 -12.11 -11.35 12.30
N ASN A 206 -11.63 -11.09 11.08
CA ASN A 206 -12.40 -11.29 9.86
C ASN A 206 -11.47 -11.66 8.70
N LYS A 207 -12.03 -12.09 7.57
CA LYS A 207 -11.29 -12.39 6.34
C LYS A 207 -11.77 -11.53 5.19
N VAL A 208 -10.89 -11.31 4.21
CA VAL A 208 -11.23 -10.55 2.99
C VAL A 208 -12.40 -11.20 2.25
N GLU A 209 -12.42 -12.54 2.19
CA GLU A 209 -13.50 -13.31 1.55
C GLU A 209 -14.88 -13.14 2.21
N ASN A 210 -14.92 -12.66 3.46
CA ASN A 210 -16.15 -12.45 4.23
C ASN A 210 -16.64 -10.99 4.20
N LEU A 211 -16.03 -10.12 3.39
CA LEU A 211 -16.45 -8.72 3.28
C LEU A 211 -17.73 -8.62 2.44
N ASN A 212 -18.87 -8.35 3.10
CA ASN A 212 -20.20 -8.30 2.46
C ASN A 212 -20.33 -7.35 1.27
N ASN A 213 -19.54 -6.27 1.21
CA ASN A 213 -19.61 -5.29 0.12
C ASN A 213 -18.72 -5.65 -1.07
N PHE A 214 -18.01 -6.77 -1.01
CA PHE A 214 -17.06 -7.19 -2.03
C PHE A 214 -17.43 -8.55 -2.61
N THR A 215 -17.24 -8.71 -3.90
CA THR A 215 -17.49 -9.96 -4.63
C THR A 215 -16.20 -10.40 -5.29
N LEU A 216 -15.82 -11.67 -5.12
CA LEU A 216 -14.71 -12.27 -5.86
C LEU A 216 -15.09 -12.31 -7.34
N ILE A 217 -14.35 -11.57 -8.17
CA ILE A 217 -14.60 -11.49 -9.62
C ILE A 217 -13.61 -12.33 -10.43
N ASP A 218 -12.43 -12.61 -9.89
CA ASP A 218 -11.41 -13.38 -10.58
C ASP A 218 -10.46 -14.06 -9.58
N LYS A 219 -9.93 -15.22 -10.00
CA LYS A 219 -9.02 -16.05 -9.22
C LYS A 219 -8.04 -16.75 -10.16
N PHE A 220 -6.75 -16.51 -9.93
CA PHE A 220 -5.67 -17.26 -10.57
C PHE A 220 -4.88 -18.05 -9.53
N ARG A 221 -4.67 -19.34 -9.78
CA ARG A 221 -3.90 -20.23 -8.91
C ARG A 221 -2.56 -20.56 -9.55
N GLN A 222 -1.48 -20.35 -8.81
CA GLN A 222 -0.13 -20.68 -9.23
C GLN A 222 0.44 -21.78 -8.33
N GLU A 223 0.86 -22.87 -8.97
CA GLU A 223 1.53 -23.99 -8.32
C GLU A 223 3.05 -23.82 -8.31
N LYS A 224 3.71 -24.54 -7.39
CA LYS A 224 5.18 -24.67 -7.32
C LYS A 224 5.93 -23.33 -7.22
N VAL A 225 5.47 -22.44 -6.35
CA VAL A 225 6.12 -21.16 -6.07
C VAL A 225 7.14 -21.30 -4.96
N GLN A 226 8.39 -20.90 -5.22
CA GLN A 226 9.43 -20.84 -4.20
C GLN A 226 9.30 -19.55 -3.38
N MET A 227 9.21 -19.69 -2.05
CA MET A 227 9.20 -18.62 -1.07
C MET A 227 10.62 -18.18 -0.69
N ALA A 228 10.76 -17.07 0.02
CA ALA A 228 12.06 -16.55 0.44
C ALA A 228 12.78 -17.46 1.44
N ASP A 229 12.03 -18.27 2.21
CA ASP A 229 12.59 -19.31 3.09
C ASP A 229 13.00 -20.61 2.33
N GLY A 230 12.90 -20.60 1.00
CA GLY A 230 13.29 -21.70 0.12
C GLY A 230 12.23 -22.79 -0.06
N LYS A 231 11.13 -22.77 0.71
CA LYS A 231 10.06 -23.77 0.56
C LYS A 231 9.21 -23.51 -0.68
N ILE A 232 8.63 -24.58 -1.22
CA ILE A 232 7.75 -24.54 -2.38
C ILE A 232 6.29 -24.67 -1.91
N CYS A 233 5.44 -23.74 -2.31
CA CYS A 233 4.02 -23.72 -1.97
C CYS A 233 3.17 -23.31 -3.19
N ALA A 234 1.86 -23.51 -3.10
CA ALA A 234 0.93 -22.88 -4.02
C ALA A 234 0.57 -21.46 -3.52
N GLN A 235 0.10 -20.60 -4.41
CA GLN A 235 -0.52 -19.33 -4.05
C GLN A 235 -1.72 -19.03 -4.95
N GLU A 236 -2.65 -18.22 -4.45
CA GLU A 236 -3.80 -17.74 -5.20
C GLU A 236 -3.79 -16.22 -5.26
N PHE A 237 -4.02 -15.68 -6.44
CA PHE A 237 -4.22 -14.26 -6.68
C PHE A 237 -5.72 -14.03 -6.86
N LEU A 238 -6.30 -13.27 -5.94
CA LEU A 238 -7.74 -13.04 -5.85
C LEU A 238 -8.02 -11.57 -6.15
N ILE A 239 -9.07 -11.32 -6.92
CA ILE A 239 -9.56 -9.97 -7.21
C ILE A 239 -11.00 -9.85 -6.71
N TYR A 240 -11.23 -8.90 -5.82
CA TYR A 240 -12.56 -8.59 -5.32
C TYR A 240 -12.96 -7.18 -5.75
N ASP A 241 -14.16 -7.04 -6.32
CA ASP A 241 -14.75 -5.74 -6.63
C ASP A 241 -15.82 -5.38 -5.62
N ASN A 242 -15.88 -4.10 -5.28
CA ASN A 242 -16.98 -3.56 -4.49
C ASN A 242 -18.28 -3.65 -5.31
N ILE A 243 -19.37 -4.07 -4.69
CA ILE A 243 -20.70 -4.16 -5.33
C ILE A 243 -21.10 -2.83 -5.99
N ARG A 244 -20.72 -1.69 -5.38
CA ARG A 244 -20.92 -0.36 -5.99
C ARG A 244 -20.26 -0.23 -7.36
N LEU A 245 -19.01 -0.70 -7.49
CA LEU A 245 -18.28 -0.65 -8.75
C LEU A 245 -18.95 -1.54 -9.81
N ILE A 246 -19.35 -2.76 -9.41
CA ILE A 246 -20.04 -3.71 -10.28
C ILE A 246 -21.34 -3.09 -10.82
N ASN A 247 -22.17 -2.52 -9.94
CA ASN A 247 -23.42 -1.89 -10.32
C ASN A 247 -23.19 -0.74 -11.32
N ASN A 248 -22.21 0.13 -11.06
CA ASN A 248 -21.89 1.25 -11.95
C ASN A 248 -21.40 0.82 -13.34
N LEU A 249 -20.78 -0.36 -13.47
CA LEU A 249 -20.37 -0.92 -14.76
C LEU A 249 -21.53 -1.59 -15.50
N SER A 250 -22.45 -2.23 -14.78
CA SER A 250 -23.65 -2.86 -15.36
C SER A 250 -24.62 -1.86 -15.96
N TYR A 251 -24.75 -0.65 -15.41
CA TYR A 251 -25.59 0.43 -15.98
C TYR A 251 -24.96 1.15 -17.19
N LYS A 252 -23.71 0.83 -17.55
CA LYS A 252 -23.00 1.43 -18.69
C LYS A 252 -22.89 0.50 -19.92
N LYS A 253 -23.53 -0.67 -19.88
CA LYS A 253 -23.70 -1.58 -21.03
C LYS A 253 -25.11 -1.42 -21.59
#